data_AF-A0A2P4TBF0-F1
#
_entry.id   AF-A0A2P4TBF0-F1
#
_cell.length_a   1.000
_cell.length_b   1.000
_cell.length_c   1.000
_cell.angle_alpha   90.00
_cell.angle_beta   90.00
_cell.angle_gamma   90.00
#
_symmetry.space_group_name_H-M   'P 1'
#
loop_
_entity.id
_entity.type
_entity.pdbx_description
1 polymer ?
#
loop_
_entity_poly.entity_id
_entity_poly.type
_entity_poly.pdbx_seq_one_letter_code
_entity_poly.pdbx_strand_id
1 'polypeptide(L)'
;MKSAEPSVFTKTTADGVARVRKSKGKFAFLLESTMNEYIEQRKPCDTMKVGGNLDSKGYGVATPKGSALRNAVNLAVLKLNEQGLLDKLKNKWWYDKGECGSGGGDSKVSLNVTTIGYLSGE
;
A
#
# COMPACT_ATOMS: atom_id res chain seq x y z
N MET A 1 18.27 21.21 -4.69
CA MET A 1 17.83 20.43 -5.87
C MET A 1 17.16 21.41 -6.83
N LYS A 2 17.57 21.49 -8.11
CA LYS A 2 16.86 22.31 -9.09
C LYS A 2 15.48 21.66 -9.31
N SER A 3 14.40 22.43 -9.17
CA SER A 3 13.05 21.95 -9.50
C SER A 3 13.06 21.55 -10.97
N ALA A 4 12.60 20.34 -11.28
CA ALA A 4 12.41 19.93 -12.66
C ALA A 4 11.24 20.74 -13.24
N GLU A 5 11.43 21.33 -14.41
CA GLU A 5 10.37 21.99 -15.18
C GLU A 5 10.04 21.12 -16.40
N PRO A 6 8.83 20.53 -16.47
CA PRO A 6 7.72 20.63 -15.51
C PRO A 6 7.90 19.75 -14.27
N SER A 7 7.16 20.08 -13.20
CA SER A 7 7.19 19.36 -11.92
C SER A 7 7.02 17.84 -12.07
N VAL A 8 7.81 17.08 -11.31
CA VAL A 8 7.72 15.61 -11.23
C VAL A 8 6.64 15.13 -10.25
N PHE A 9 6.20 15.99 -9.34
CA PHE A 9 5.19 15.65 -8.34
C PHE A 9 3.78 15.62 -8.95
N THR A 10 2.93 14.75 -8.42
CA THR A 10 1.50 14.67 -8.77
C THR A 10 0.66 15.00 -7.55
N LYS A 11 -0.57 15.50 -7.77
CA LYS A 11 -1.48 15.86 -6.69
C LYS A 11 -2.11 14.63 -6.05
N THR A 12 -2.44 13.63 -6.86
CA THR A 12 -3.05 12.38 -6.43
C THR A 12 -2.28 11.17 -6.93
N THR A 13 -2.51 10.02 -6.30
CA THR A 13 -1.97 8.73 -6.74
C THR A 13 -2.49 8.36 -8.13
N ALA A 14 -3.78 8.63 -8.41
CA ALA A 14 -4.39 8.34 -9.71
C ALA A 14 -3.71 9.12 -10.85
N ASP A 15 -3.38 10.40 -10.61
CA ASP A 15 -2.62 11.21 -11.57
C ASP A 15 -1.23 10.64 -11.83
N GLY A 16 -0.55 10.15 -10.79
CA GLY A 16 0.75 9.49 -10.87
C GLY A 16 0.71 8.23 -11.73
N VAL A 17 -0.27 7.35 -11.46
CA VAL A 17 -0.48 6.12 -12.25
C VAL A 17 -0.81 6.46 -13.72
N ALA A 18 -1.72 7.41 -13.96
CA ALA A 18 -2.06 7.84 -15.31
C ALA A 18 -0.86 8.43 -16.06
N ARG A 19 0.02 9.18 -15.36
CA ARG A 19 1.26 9.72 -15.93
C ARG A 19 2.23 8.61 -16.32
N VAL A 20 2.42 7.58 -15.49
CA VAL A 20 3.24 6.41 -15.85
C VAL A 20 2.75 5.76 -17.13
N ARG A 21 1.45 5.44 -17.20
CA ARG A 21 0.81 4.80 -18.36
C ARG A 21 1.02 5.59 -19.66
N LYS A 22 0.88 6.92 -19.61
CA LYS A 22 1.03 7.80 -20.78
C LYS A 22 2.49 8.04 -21.18
N SER A 23 3.46 7.80 -20.28
CA SER A 23 4.86 8.18 -20.49
C SER A 23 5.69 7.17 -21.27
N LYS A 24 5.12 6.02 -21.67
CA LYS A 24 5.79 4.99 -22.48
C LYS A 24 7.17 4.60 -21.93
N GLY A 25 7.24 4.36 -20.62
CA GLY A 25 8.47 3.96 -19.91
C GLY A 25 9.46 5.09 -19.56
N LYS A 26 9.14 6.36 -19.86
CA LYS A 26 10.01 7.52 -19.56
C LYS A 26 9.76 8.16 -18.18
N PHE A 27 8.80 7.64 -17.43
CA PHE A 27 8.45 8.13 -16.10
C PHE A 27 8.20 6.94 -15.17
N ALA A 28 8.83 6.97 -14.01
CA ALA A 28 8.58 6.04 -12.91
C ALA A 28 7.88 6.80 -11.78
N PHE A 29 6.99 6.12 -11.07
CA PHE A 29 6.25 6.70 -9.96
C PHE A 29 6.57 5.91 -8.69
N LEU A 30 7.03 6.61 -7.67
CA LEU A 30 7.29 6.04 -6.36
C LEU A 30 6.01 6.18 -5.51
N LEU A 31 5.47 5.04 -5.10
CA LEU A 31 4.33 4.93 -4.21
C LEU A 31 4.53 3.76 -3.24
N GLU A 32 3.65 3.66 -2.25
CA GLU A 32 3.69 2.55 -1.30
C GLU A 32 3.47 1.20 -1.99
N SER A 33 4.15 0.16 -1.51
CA SER A 33 4.10 -1.19 -2.08
C SER A 33 2.68 -1.78 -2.10
N THR A 34 1.86 -1.53 -1.08
CA THR A 34 0.49 -2.04 -0.97
C THR A 34 -0.38 -1.56 -2.12
N MET A 35 -0.30 -0.26 -2.45
CA MET A 35 -1.01 0.34 -3.55
C MET A 35 -0.39 -0.06 -4.90
N ASN A 36 0.93 -0.25 -4.97
CA ASN A 36 1.57 -0.73 -6.19
C ASN A 36 1.07 -2.13 -6.60
N GLU A 37 1.08 -3.08 -5.66
CA GLU A 37 0.51 -4.42 -5.86
C GLU A 37 -0.98 -4.38 -6.21
N TYR A 38 -1.74 -3.46 -5.61
CA TYR A 38 -3.14 -3.31 -5.93
C TYR A 38 -3.35 -2.88 -7.38
N ILE A 39 -2.62 -1.86 -7.84
CA ILE A 39 -2.76 -1.31 -9.19
C ILE A 39 -2.26 -2.29 -10.25
N GLU A 40 -1.22 -3.08 -9.96
CA GLU A 40 -0.75 -4.17 -10.81
C GLU A 40 -1.84 -5.21 -11.10
N GLN A 41 -2.76 -5.45 -10.16
CA GLN A 41 -3.88 -6.38 -10.30
C GLN A 41 -5.12 -5.76 -10.96
N ARG A 42 -5.05 -4.52 -11.47
CA ARG A 42 -6.18 -3.82 -12.12
C ARG A 42 -5.97 -3.67 -13.61
N LYS A 43 -7.08 -3.74 -14.37
CA LYS A 43 -7.02 -3.46 -15.81
C LYS A 43 -6.46 -2.07 -16.10
N PRO A 44 -5.71 -1.90 -17.21
CA PRO A 44 -5.41 -2.91 -18.23
C PRO A 44 -4.16 -3.76 -17.95
N CYS A 45 -3.75 -3.95 -16.69
CA CYS A 45 -2.60 -4.78 -16.30
C CYS A 45 -1.28 -4.29 -16.90
N ASP A 46 -1.13 -2.97 -17.02
CA ASP A 46 -0.04 -2.27 -17.72
C ASP A 46 0.99 -1.64 -16.77
N THR A 47 0.93 -2.01 -15.49
CA THR A 47 1.85 -1.56 -14.45
C THR A 47 2.50 -2.77 -13.79
N MET A 48 3.72 -2.60 -13.30
CA MET A 48 4.44 -3.64 -12.56
C MET A 48 5.27 -3.03 -11.44
N LYS A 49 5.38 -3.73 -10.31
CA LYS A 49 6.38 -3.42 -9.29
C LYS A 49 7.77 -3.85 -9.78
N VAL A 50 8.77 -2.98 -9.59
CA VAL A 50 10.17 -3.27 -9.89
C VAL A 50 11.01 -3.06 -8.63
N GLY A 51 11.83 -4.04 -8.28
CA GLY A 51 12.71 -3.99 -7.12
C GLY A 51 12.00 -4.22 -5.77
N GLY A 52 12.80 -4.14 -4.71
CA GLY A 52 12.33 -4.24 -3.32
C GLY A 52 11.76 -2.93 -2.79
N ASN A 53 11.20 -2.97 -1.59
CA ASN A 53 10.75 -1.76 -0.89
C ASN A 53 11.97 -0.94 -0.43
N LEU A 54 11.85 0.39 -0.48
CA LEU A 54 12.91 1.31 -0.04
C LEU A 54 12.96 1.46 1.48
N ASP A 55 11.85 1.20 2.16
CA ASP A 55 11.70 1.25 3.60
C ASP A 55 10.76 0.14 4.10
N SER A 56 10.72 0.01 5.43
CA SER A 56 9.81 -0.88 6.14
C SER A 56 8.81 -0.04 6.93
N LYS A 57 7.63 0.16 6.36
CA LYS A 57 6.51 0.88 6.98
C LYS A 57 5.30 -0.04 7.14
N GLY A 58 4.40 0.31 8.05
CA GLY A 58 3.17 -0.42 8.32
C GLY A 58 2.01 0.51 8.64
N TYR A 59 0.80 0.06 8.32
CA TYR A 59 -0.43 0.75 8.73
C TYR A 59 -0.81 0.35 10.16
N GLY A 60 -1.46 1.26 10.87
CA GLY A 60 -1.97 1.03 12.23
C GLY A 60 -3.32 1.71 12.44
N VAL A 61 -4.10 1.20 13.39
CA VAL A 61 -5.38 1.79 13.76
C VAL A 61 -5.16 2.92 14.76
N ALA A 62 -5.42 4.17 14.37
CA ALA A 62 -5.24 5.30 15.27
C ALA A 62 -6.43 5.45 16.25
N THR A 63 -6.13 5.84 17.49
CA THR A 63 -7.13 6.22 18.50
C THR A 63 -6.72 7.55 19.15
N PRO A 64 -7.68 8.37 19.64
CA PRO A 64 -7.34 9.57 20.39
C PRO A 64 -6.46 9.25 21.60
N LYS A 65 -5.54 10.16 21.93
CA LYS A 65 -4.68 10.01 23.11
C LYS A 65 -5.53 9.86 24.37
N GLY A 66 -5.22 8.85 25.19
CA GLY A 66 -5.98 8.54 26.41
C GLY A 66 -7.29 7.76 26.18
N SER A 67 -7.61 7.37 24.94
CA SER A 67 -8.81 6.56 24.67
C SER A 67 -8.74 5.19 25.35
N ALA A 68 -9.82 4.84 26.05
CA ALA A 68 -9.98 3.51 26.66
C ALA A 68 -10.00 2.37 25.61
N LEU A 69 -10.29 2.69 24.34
CA LEU A 69 -10.33 1.70 23.26
C LEU A 69 -8.94 1.21 22.85
N ARG A 70 -7.88 1.96 23.16
CA ARG A 70 -6.52 1.67 22.68
C ARG A 70 -6.09 0.23 22.94
N ASN A 71 -6.23 -0.23 24.19
CA ASN A 71 -5.77 -1.56 24.58
C ASN A 71 -6.62 -2.64 23.91
N ALA A 72 -7.95 -2.49 23.94
CA ALA A 72 -8.88 -3.45 23.35
C ALA A 72 -8.65 -3.59 21.83
N VAL A 73 -8.48 -2.48 21.12
CA VAL A 73 -8.19 -2.48 19.67
C VAL A 73 -6.84 -3.12 19.38
N ASN A 74 -5.81 -2.80 20.16
CA ASN A 74 -4.48 -3.39 19.96
C ASN A 74 -4.49 -4.92 20.15
N LEU A 75 -5.14 -5.41 21.22
CA LEU A 75 -5.32 -6.84 21.48
C LEU A 75 -6.11 -7.53 20.35
N ALA A 76 -7.16 -6.88 19.84
CA ALA A 76 -7.93 -7.41 18.73
C ALA A 76 -7.10 -7.53 17.45
N VAL A 77 -6.31 -6.50 17.10
CA VAL A 77 -5.43 -6.52 15.92
C VAL A 77 -4.40 -7.65 16.02
N LEU A 78 -3.76 -7.82 17.19
CA LEU A 78 -2.81 -8.91 17.42
C LEU A 78 -3.47 -10.27 17.22
N LYS A 79 -4.66 -10.48 17.79
CA LYS A 79 -5.41 -11.73 17.63
C LYS A 79 -5.76 -12.02 16.17
N LEU A 80 -6.19 -11.01 15.40
CA LEU A 80 -6.50 -11.17 13.97
C LEU A 80 -5.25 -11.51 13.15
N ASN A 81 -4.10 -10.97 13.55
CA ASN A 81 -2.81 -11.26 12.93
C ASN A 81 -2.35 -12.70 13.22
N GLU A 82 -2.34 -13.11 14.49
CA GLU A 82 -1.96 -14.47 14.91
C GLU A 82 -2.84 -15.55 14.29
N GLN A 83 -4.12 -15.26 14.06
CA GLN A 83 -5.06 -16.15 13.39
C GLN A 83 -4.90 -16.19 11.85
N GLY A 84 -4.02 -15.35 11.28
CA GLY A 84 -3.85 -15.23 9.83
C GLY A 84 -5.06 -14.63 9.11
N LEU A 85 -6.01 -14.02 9.84
CA LEU A 85 -7.21 -13.44 9.23
C LEU A 85 -6.85 -12.22 8.39
N LEU A 86 -5.86 -11.43 8.82
CA LEU A 86 -5.38 -10.27 8.06
C LEU A 86 -4.80 -10.70 6.70
N ASP A 87 -4.00 -11.76 6.66
CA ASP A 87 -3.47 -12.30 5.40
C ASP A 87 -4.57 -12.84 4.50
N LYS A 88 -5.56 -13.53 5.08
CA LYS A 88 -6.75 -13.98 4.33
C LYS A 88 -7.52 -12.80 3.72
N LEU A 89 -7.66 -11.71 4.46
CA LEU A 89 -8.29 -10.48 3.96
C LEU A 89 -7.44 -9.83 2.87
N LYS A 90 -6.11 -9.77 3.02
CA LYS A 90 -5.22 -9.28 1.97
C LYS A 90 -5.45 -10.05 0.68
N ASN A 91 -5.38 -11.37 0.74
CA ASN A 91 -5.52 -12.23 -0.44
C ASN A 91 -6.86 -12.01 -1.12
N LYS A 92 -7.95 -11.96 -0.34
CA LYS A 92 -9.30 -11.71 -0.85
C LYS A 92 -9.43 -10.41 -1.64
N TRP A 93 -8.83 -9.32 -1.15
CA TRP A 93 -9.05 -7.99 -1.73
C TRP A 93 -8.00 -7.57 -2.76
N TRP A 94 -6.81 -8.18 -2.75
CA TRP A 94 -5.75 -7.92 -3.73
C TRP A 94 -5.72 -8.94 -4.86
N TYR A 95 -5.83 -10.23 -4.57
CA TYR A 95 -5.57 -11.30 -5.55
C TYR A 95 -6.85 -12.02 -5.99
N ASP A 96 -7.69 -12.47 -5.05
CA ASP A 96 -8.93 -13.21 -5.41
C ASP A 96 -9.92 -12.32 -6.18
N LYS A 97 -9.85 -11.00 -5.96
CA LYS A 97 -10.62 -9.96 -6.67
C LYS A 97 -9.76 -9.16 -7.66
N GLY A 98 -8.58 -9.66 -8.00
CA GLY A 98 -7.76 -9.12 -9.07
C GLY A 98 -8.46 -9.28 -10.41
N GLU A 99 -8.27 -8.30 -11.29
CA GLU A 99 -8.82 -8.31 -12.65
C GLU A 99 -7.81 -8.81 -13.68
N CYS A 100 -6.55 -8.88 -13.27
CA CYS A 100 -5.44 -9.43 -14.02
C CYS A 100 -5.28 -10.89 -13.57
N GLY A 101 -5.25 -11.84 -14.51
CA GLY A 101 -5.06 -13.27 -14.19
C GLY A 101 -3.74 -13.51 -13.44
N SER A 102 -3.52 -14.74 -12.96
CA SER A 102 -2.42 -15.16 -12.06
C SER A 102 -0.97 -14.95 -12.55
N GLY A 103 -0.71 -14.08 -13.53
CA GLY A 103 0.59 -13.81 -14.15
C GLY A 103 1.32 -12.56 -13.64
N GLY A 104 1.05 -12.10 -12.42
CA GLY A 104 1.69 -10.91 -11.85
C GLY A 104 2.30 -11.17 -10.47
N GLY A 105 3.53 -11.68 -10.45
CA GLY A 105 4.50 -11.51 -9.36
C GLY A 105 4.42 -12.47 -8.16
N ASP A 106 5.44 -13.32 -8.03
CA ASP A 106 5.79 -14.17 -6.87
C ASP A 106 6.03 -13.42 -5.53
N SER A 107 5.67 -12.14 -5.44
CA SER A 107 5.96 -11.29 -4.28
C SER A 107 4.69 -10.98 -3.49
N LYS A 108 4.18 -11.98 -2.77
CA LYS A 108 3.19 -11.73 -1.70
C LYS A 108 3.85 -10.89 -0.61
N VAL A 109 3.59 -9.59 -0.57
CA VAL A 109 4.02 -8.76 0.57
C VAL A 109 3.14 -9.10 1.77
N SER A 110 3.72 -9.37 2.94
CA SER A 110 2.95 -9.56 4.16
C SER A 110 2.31 -8.23 4.60
N LEU A 111 1.07 -8.27 5.10
CA LEU A 111 0.51 -7.09 5.77
C LEU A 111 1.20 -6.92 7.13
N ASN A 112 2.21 -6.06 7.18
CA ASN A 112 2.82 -5.68 8.44
C ASN A 112 1.96 -4.60 9.11
N VAL A 113 0.91 -5.01 9.83
CA VAL A 113 0.14 -4.09 10.69
C VAL A 113 0.98 -3.81 11.93
N THR A 114 1.54 -2.61 12.03
CA THR A 114 2.32 -2.21 13.22
C THR A 114 1.36 -1.68 14.28
N THR A 115 1.61 -2.04 15.54
CA THR A 115 0.87 -1.56 16.70
C THR A 115 0.72 -0.04 16.72
N ILE A 116 -0.47 0.39 17.14
CA ILE A 116 -0.99 1.76 17.27
C ILE A 116 0.07 2.76 17.76
N GLY A 117 0.43 3.72 16.90
CA GLY A 117 1.15 4.94 17.28
C GLY A 117 0.21 6.04 17.75
N TYR A 118 0.72 6.98 18.56
CA TYR A 118 -0.02 8.18 18.93
C TYR A 118 -0.14 9.11 17.72
N LEU A 119 -1.35 9.58 17.40
CA LEU A 119 -1.49 10.81 16.64
C LEU A 119 -1.12 11.97 17.60
N SER A 120 0.14 12.37 17.61
CA SER A 120 0.51 13.68 18.14
C SER A 120 0.02 14.71 17.13
N GLY A 121 -1.17 15.26 17.38
CA GLY A 121 -1.53 16.55 16.81
C GLY A 121 -0.65 17.60 17.49
N GLU A 122 0.22 18.23 16.71
CA GLU A 122 0.57 19.64 16.93
C GLU A 122 -0.51 20.50 16.25
#